data_AF-A0A658NG93-F1
#
_entry.id   AF-A0A658NG93-F1
#
_cell.length_a   1.000
_cell.length_b   1.000
_cell.length_c   1.000
_cell.angle_alpha   90.00
_cell.angle_beta   90.00
_cell.angle_gamma   90.00
#
_symmetry.space_group_name_H-M   'P 1'
#
loop_
_entity.id
_entity.type
_entity.pdbx_description
1 polymer ?
#
loop_
_entity_poly.entity_id
_entity_poly.type
_entity_poly.pdbx_seq_one_letter_code
_entity_poly.pdbx_strand_id
1 'polypeptide(L)' 'TGRSPVVAAVHGVAQANPRAVMAIQRADLILLGPGSFYTSTISTIVTGDLAYHICQSSAPKILILNLDSEAGRCAGFL' A
#
# COMPACT_ATOMS: atom_id res chain seq x y z
N THR A 1 13.11 14.78 -16.84
CA THR A 1 11.69 14.98 -16.48
C THR A 1 11.55 14.85 -14.97
N GLY A 2 11.62 15.97 -14.25
CA GLY A 2 11.76 16.02 -12.79
C GLY A 2 10.52 15.52 -12.05
N ARG A 3 10.42 14.21 -11.83
CA ARG A 3 9.42 13.62 -10.95
C ARG A 3 10.00 13.60 -9.52
N SER A 4 9.46 14.44 -8.65
CA SER A 4 9.76 14.38 -7.22
C SER A 4 9.24 13.05 -6.67
N PRO A 5 10.05 12.28 -5.92
CA PRO A 5 9.58 11.05 -5.30
C PRO A 5 8.49 11.39 -4.28
N VAL A 6 7.34 10.72 -4.38
CA VAL A 6 6.31 10.81 -3.34
C VAL A 6 6.67 9.83 -2.23
N VAL A 7 6.90 10.36 -1.03
CA VAL A 7 7.10 9.56 0.18
C VAL A 7 5.85 9.68 1.04
N ALA A 8 5.25 8.55 1.37
CA ALA A 8 4.19 8.49 2.36
C ALA A 8 4.73 7.89 3.65
N ALA A 9 4.46 8.55 4.76
CA ALA A 9 4.78 8.06 6.09
C ALA A 9 3.57 8.30 6.99
N VAL A 10 3.22 7.30 7.78
CA VAL A 10 2.21 7.42 8.84
C VAL A 10 2.95 7.51 10.15
N HIS A 11 2.82 8.64 10.85
CA HIS A 11 3.31 8.76 12.22
C HIS A 11 2.48 7.87 13.14
N GLY A 12 3.14 7.03 13.94
CA GLY A 12 2.43 6.12 14.83
C GLY A 12 3.29 4.95 15.30
N VAL A 13 2.63 3.83 15.57
CA VAL A 13 3.27 2.60 16.05
C VAL A 13 4.32 2.09 15.06
N ALA A 14 5.49 1.70 15.57
CA ALA A 14 6.57 1.15 14.75
C ALA A 14 6.26 -0.25 14.20
N GLN A 15 5.41 -1.00 14.90
CA GLN A 15 5.03 -2.36 14.55
C GLN A 15 3.58 -2.41 14.06
N ALA A 16 3.35 -3.15 12.99
CA ALA A 16 2.02 -3.45 12.49
C ALA A 16 1.25 -4.37 13.46
N ASN A 17 -0.07 -4.39 13.33
CA ASN A 17 -0.92 -5.29 14.11
C ASN A 17 -0.49 -6.76 13.87
N PRO A 18 -0.17 -7.54 14.91
CA PRO A 18 0.27 -8.93 14.75
C PRO A 18 -0.71 -9.82 13.96
N ARG A 19 -2.02 -9.55 14.07
CA ARG A 19 -3.04 -10.26 13.28
C ARG A 19 -2.94 -9.96 11.79
N ALA A 20 -2.61 -8.71 11.42
CA ALA A 20 -2.42 -8.32 10.03
C ALA A 20 -1.15 -8.96 9.46
N VAL A 21 -0.05 -9.00 10.24
CA VAL A 21 1.19 -9.67 9.84
C VAL A 21 0.96 -11.16 9.58
N MET A 22 0.26 -11.86 10.50
CA MET A 22 -0.08 -13.28 10.29
C MET A 22 -0.96 -13.50 9.06
N ALA A 23 -1.92 -12.61 8.79
CA ALA A 23 -2.75 -12.70 7.60
C ALA A 23 -1.93 -12.57 6.31
N ILE A 24 -0.99 -11.63 6.26
CA ILE A 24 -0.09 -11.43 5.12
C ILE A 24 0.83 -12.64 4.88
N GLN A 25 1.36 -13.23 5.96
CA GLN A 25 2.25 -14.39 5.89
C GLN A 25 1.55 -15.66 5.38
N ARG A 26 0.24 -15.77 5.62
CA ARG A 26 -0.58 -16.93 5.22
C ARG A 26 -1.43 -16.67 3.98
N ALA A 27 -1.33 -15.49 3.38
CA ALA A 27 -2.15 -15.14 2.24
C ALA A 27 -1.75 -15.97 1.02
N ASP A 28 -2.74 -16.53 0.33
CA ASP A 28 -2.53 -17.07 -1.02
C ASP A 28 -2.47 -15.96 -2.09
N LEU A 29 -3.02 -14.78 -1.76
CA LEU A 29 -3.11 -13.59 -2.62
C LEU A 29 -3.23 -12.32 -1.77
N ILE A 30 -2.56 -11.23 -2.18
CA ILE A 30 -2.69 -9.91 -1.56
C ILE A 30 -3.32 -8.94 -2.57
N LEU A 31 -4.51 -8.42 -2.23
CA LEU A 31 -5.20 -7.40 -3.00
C LEU A 31 -4.99 -6.03 -2.34
N LEU A 32 -4.57 -5.04 -3.13
CA LEU A 32 -4.38 -3.67 -2.69
C LEU A 32 -5.38 -2.78 -3.45
N GLY A 33 -6.27 -2.10 -2.72
CA GLY A 33 -7.34 -1.30 -3.31
C GLY A 33 -8.62 -2.10 -3.63
N PRO A 34 -9.60 -1.49 -4.34
CA PRO A 34 -9.60 -0.09 -4.77
C PRO A 34 -9.73 0.87 -3.59
N GLY A 35 -9.54 2.16 -3.85
CA GLY A 35 -9.56 3.22 -2.84
C GLY A 35 -8.62 4.36 -3.21
N SER A 36 -8.74 5.49 -2.52
CA SER A 36 -7.83 6.63 -2.73
C SER A 36 -6.39 6.18 -2.53
N PHE A 37 -5.59 6.33 -3.58
CA PHE A 37 -4.27 5.70 -3.63
C PHE A 37 -3.37 6.17 -2.48
N TYR A 38 -3.36 7.48 -2.19
CA TYR A 38 -2.51 8.03 -1.13
C TYR A 38 -3.13 7.92 0.27
N THR A 39 -4.40 8.29 0.41
CA THR A 39 -5.01 8.45 1.75
C THR A 39 -5.62 7.17 2.29
N SER A 40 -5.85 6.17 1.44
CA SER A 40 -6.38 4.87 1.85
C SER A 40 -5.32 3.79 1.63
N THR A 41 -4.98 3.48 0.38
CA THR A 41 -4.16 2.31 0.06
C THR A 41 -2.73 2.43 0.57
N ILE A 42 -1.99 3.47 0.15
CA ILE A 42 -0.60 3.67 0.59
C ILE A 42 -0.54 3.92 2.10
N SER A 43 -1.41 4.78 2.64
CA SER A 43 -1.45 5.08 4.09
C SER A 43 -1.54 3.80 4.94
N THR A 44 -2.41 2.86 4.55
CA THR A 44 -2.51 1.56 5.23
C THR A 44 -1.23 0.74 5.07
N ILE A 45 -0.65 0.67 3.86
CA ILE A 45 0.56 -0.11 3.59
C ILE A 45 1.77 0.39 4.38
N VAL A 46 1.94 1.70 4.53
CA VAL A 46 3.09 2.31 5.24
C VAL A 46 2.88 2.44 6.75
N THR A 47 1.80 1.86 7.30
CA THR A 47 1.55 1.86 8.74
C THR A 47 2.44 0.83 9.44
N GLY A 48 3.25 1.27 10.40
CA GLY A 48 4.23 0.42 11.09
C GLY A 48 5.21 -0.21 10.10
N ASP A 49 5.44 -1.51 10.23
CA ASP A 49 6.29 -2.32 9.34
C ASP A 49 5.48 -3.16 8.34
N LEU A 50 4.20 -2.82 8.08
CA LEU A 50 3.33 -3.64 7.23
C LEU A 50 3.88 -3.79 5.80
N ALA A 51 4.43 -2.71 5.21
CA ALA A 51 5.06 -2.73 3.90
C ALA A 51 6.20 -3.76 3.81
N TYR A 52 6.99 -3.91 4.88
CA TYR A 52 8.05 -4.92 4.94
C TYR A 52 7.46 -6.33 4.84
N HIS A 53 6.43 -6.64 5.63
CA HIS A 53 5.78 -7.96 5.60
C HIS A 53 5.10 -8.25 4.26
N ILE A 54 4.46 -7.26 3.63
CA ILE A 54 3.88 -7.40 2.29
C ILE A 54 4.96 -7.72 1.25
N CYS A 55 6.11 -7.05 1.32
CA CYS A 55 7.23 -7.30 0.41
C CYS A 55 7.83 -8.69 0.60
N GLN A 56 7.95 -9.18 1.84
CA GLN A 56 8.48 -10.51 2.16
C GLN A 56 7.53 -11.66 1.81
N SER A 57 6.22 -11.41 1.70
CA SER A 57 5.25 -12.44 1.36
C SER A 57 5.46 -12.98 -0.06
N SER A 58 5.42 -14.31 -0.22
CA SER A 58 5.45 -15.01 -1.50
C SER A 58 4.12 -14.95 -2.25
N ALA A 59 3.04 -14.51 -1.60
CA ALA A 59 1.74 -14.32 -2.21
C ALA A 59 1.84 -13.33 -3.39
N PRO A 60 1.17 -13.58 -4.52
CA PRO A 60 1.05 -12.58 -5.58
C PRO A 60 0.39 -11.31 -5.05
N LYS A 61 0.84 -10.15 -5.51
CA LYS A 61 0.25 -8.85 -5.19
C LYS A 61 -0.49 -8.30 -6.39
N ILE A 62 -1.75 -7.92 -6.22
CA ILE A 62 -2.55 -7.26 -7.26
C ILE A 62 -2.98 -5.90 -6.75
N LEU A 63 -2.61 -4.85 -7.50
CA LEU A 63 -3.09 -3.49 -7.28
C LEU A 63 -4.35 -3.28 -8.13
N ILE A 64 -5.48 -3.03 -7.46
CA ILE A 64 -6.75 -2.70 -8.09
C ILE A 64 -6.84 -1.17 -8.17
N LEU A 65 -6.72 -0.66 -9.39
CA LEU A 65 -6.79 0.77 -9.66
C LEU A 65 -8.25 1.25 -9.72
N ASN A 66 -8.46 2.50 -9.35
CA ASN A 66 -9.76 3.14 -9.51
C ASN A 66 -10.05 3.37 -11.00
N LEU A 67 -11.31 3.21 -11.41
CA LEU A 67 -11.76 3.43 -12.79
C LEU A 67 -11.63 4.90 -13.20
N ASP A 68 -11.95 5.81 -12.27
CA ASP A 68 -11.67 7.22 -12.44
C ASP A 68 -10.24 7.53 -12.00
N SER A 69 -9.53 8.26 -12.86
CA SER A 69 -8.32 8.93 -12.43
C SER A 69 -8.70 9.92 -11.33
N GLU A 70 -8.17 9.75 -10.12
CA GLU A 70 -8.21 10.82 -9.13
C GLU A 70 -7.44 12.01 -9.72
N ALA A 71 -8.18 12.92 -10.36
CA ALA A 71 -7.63 13.99 -11.17
C ALA A 71 -6.53 14.74 -10.39
N GLY A 72 -5.31 14.72 -10.93
CA GLY A 72 -4.15 15.39 -10.35
C GLY A 72 -3.42 14.68 -9.20
N ARG A 73 -3.96 13.59 -8.62
CA ARG A 73 -3.28 12.87 -7.52
C ARG A 73 -2.42 11.71 -8.05
N CYS A 74 -2.97 10.90 -8.95
CA CYS A 74 -2.24 9.82 -9.61
C CYS A 74 -1.66 10.22 -10.98
N ALA A 75 -1.78 11.51 -11.36
CA ALA A 75 -1.25 12.02 -12.62
C ALA A 75 0.28 11.86 -12.66
N GLY A 76 0.77 10.85 -13.40
CA GLY A 76 2.20 10.52 -13.53
C GLY A 76 2.62 9.15 -12.99
N PHE A 77 1.73 8.40 -12.35
CA PHE A 77 1.94 7.00 -11.93
C PHE A 77 1.36 5.97 -12.90
N LEU A 78 0.50 6.42 -13.82
CA LEU A 78 0.02 5.68 -14.99
C LEU A 78 0.69 6.23 -16.26
#